data_AF-A0A150WMJ1-F1
#
_entry.id   AF-A0A150WMJ1-F1
#
_cell.length_a   1.000
_cell.length_b   1.000
_cell.length_c   1.000
_cell.angle_alpha   90.00
_cell.angle_beta   90.00
_cell.angle_gamma   90.00
#
_symmetry.space_group_name_H-M   'P 1'
#
loop_
_entity.id
_entity.type
_entity.pdbx_description
1 polymer ?
#
loop_
_entity_poly.entity_id
_entity_poly.type
_entity_poly.pdbx_seq_one_letter_code
_entity_poly.pdbx_strand_id
1 'polypeptide(L)' 'MNQKGQIVVEYVLLLVVAVSISAMLVSNLVSRDPDNPGILTSKWHAILMTIGDDVPDKKK' A
#
# COMPACT_ATOMS: atom_id res chain seq x y z
N MET A 1 34.89 13.51 -22.48
CA MET A 1 34.11 13.25 -21.24
C MET A 1 32.89 12.40 -21.61
N ASN A 2 32.76 11.20 -21.03
CA ASN A 2 31.75 10.20 -21.40
C ASN A 2 30.34 10.57 -20.91
N GLN A 3 29.65 11.44 -21.66
CA GLN A 3 28.29 11.91 -21.33
C GLN A 3 27.24 10.79 -21.25
N LYS A 4 27.42 9.70 -22.02
CA LYS A 4 26.48 8.57 -22.04
C LYS A 4 26.42 7.80 -20.72
N GLY A 5 27.56 7.69 -20.01
CA GLY A 5 27.62 6.99 -18.73
C GLY A 5 26.93 7.79 -17.61
N GLN A 6 27.08 9.11 -17.62
CA GLN A 6 26.45 9.99 -16.64
C GLN A 6 24.93 9.99 -16.76
N ILE A 7 24.40 10.01 -17.99
CA ILE A 7 22.95 9.97 -18.24
C ILE A 7 22.33 8.69 -17.67
N VAL A 8 22.97 7.54 -17.87
CA VAL A 8 22.46 6.26 -17.33
C VAL A 8 22.44 6.29 -15.80
N VAL A 9 23.49 6.80 -15.17
CA VAL A 9 23.57 6.91 -13.69
C VAL A 9 22.48 7.84 -13.16
N GLU A 10 22.20 8.94 -13.84
CA GLU A 10 21.17 9.90 -13.44
C GLU A 10 19.76 9.27 -13.47
N TYR A 11 19.41 8.55 -14.54
CA TYR A 11 18.12 7.86 -14.63
C TYR A 11 17.99 6.74 -13.61
N VAL A 12 19.07 6.01 -13.31
CA VAL A 12 19.06 5.00 -12.24
C VAL A 12 18.84 5.66 -10.87
N LEU A 13 19.46 6.81 -10.63
CA LEU A 13 19.27 7.55 -9.37
C LEU A 13 17.81 8.03 -9.22
N LEU A 14 17.23 8.60 -10.28
CA LEU A 14 15.83 8.98 -10.31
C LEU A 14 14.90 7.78 -10.12
N LEU A 15 15.23 6.63 -10.73
CA LEU A 15 14.46 5.40 -10.57
C LEU A 15 14.49 4.90 -9.13
N VAL A 16 15.65 4.90 -8.48
CA VAL A 16 15.79 4.49 -7.07
C VAL A 16 14.94 5.39 -6.17
N VAL A 17 14.95 6.70 -6.40
CA VAL A 17 14.10 7.64 -5.66
C VAL A 17 12.63 7.33 -5.89
N ALA A 18 12.18 7.14 -7.13
CA ALA A 18 10.80 6.82 -7.45
C ALA A 18 10.34 5.49 -6.80
N VAL A 19 11.18 4.45 -6.83
CA VAL A 19 10.89 3.16 -6.21
C VAL A 19 10.83 3.29 -4.69
N SER A 20 11.72 4.07 -4.07
CA SER A 20 11.72 4.27 -2.62
C SER A 20 10.44 4.94 -2.13
N ILE A 21 9.97 5.97 -2.84
CA ILE A 21 8.70 6.66 -2.53
C ILE A 21 7.53 5.69 -2.71
N SER A 22 7.54 4.92 -3.80
CA SER A 22 6.50 3.92 -4.07
C SER A 22 6.43 2.87 -2.97
N ALA A 23 7.58 2.36 -2.52
CA ALA A 23 7.66 1.39 -1.43
C ALA A 23 7.11 1.95 -0.11
N MET A 24 7.44 3.21 0.21
CA MET A 24 6.92 3.89 1.40
C MET A 24 5.39 4.03 1.35
N LEU A 25 4.82 4.43 0.21
CA LEU A 25 3.37 4.54 0.06
C LEU A 25 2.69 3.18 0.20
N VAL A 26 3.18 2.15 -0.50
CA VAL A 26 2.60 0.79 -0.43
C VAL A 26 2.66 0.23 0.98
N SER A 27 3.77 0.45 1.70
CA SER A 27 3.92 0.01 3.09
C SER A 27 2.84 0.60 4.00
N ASN A 28 2.54 1.89 3.86
CA ASN A 28 1.47 2.55 4.63
C ASN A 28 0.07 2.08 4.20
N LEU A 29 -0.14 1.81 2.91
CA LEU A 29 -1.44 1.34 2.42
C LEU A 29 -1.78 -0.06 2.91
N VAL A 30 -0.79 -0.97 2.94
CA VAL A 30 -1.00 -2.40 3.21
C VAL A 30 -0.54 -2.85 4.60
N SER A 31 -0.09 -1.91 5.45
CA SER A 31 0.37 -2.21 6.81
C SER A 31 -0.59 -3.14 7.55
N ARG A 32 -0.02 -4.10 8.26
CA ARG A 32 -0.74 -5.08 9.09
C ARG A 32 -0.44 -4.89 10.58
N ASP A 33 0.12 -3.74 10.93
CA ASP A 33 0.31 -3.34 12.31
C ASP A 33 -1.08 -3.30 13.00
N PRO A 34 -1.26 -3.99 14.15
CA PRO A 34 -2.53 -4.01 14.86
C PRO A 34 -2.92 -2.65 15.46
N ASP A 35 -1.94 -1.81 15.81
CA ASP A 35 -2.18 -0.49 16.39
C ASP A 35 -2.37 0.58 15.31
N ASN A 36 -1.72 0.42 14.16
CA ASN A 36 -1.83 1.32 13.00
C ASN A 36 -2.03 0.54 11.69
N PRO A 37 -3.21 -0.07 11.48
CA PRO A 37 -3.47 -0.85 10.28
C PRO A 37 -3.49 0.04 9.04
N GLY A 38 -2.92 -0.49 7.96
CA GLY A 38 -2.90 0.19 6.67
C GLY A 38 -4.31 0.47 6.17
N ILE A 39 -4.45 1.55 5.41
CA ILE A 39 -5.76 2.03 4.93
C ILE A 39 -6.54 0.91 4.22
N LEU A 40 -5.87 0.15 3.34
CA LEU A 40 -6.50 -0.92 2.60
C LEU A 40 -6.92 -2.08 3.53
N THR A 41 -6.04 -2.47 4.44
CA THR A 41 -6.29 -3.54 5.42
C THR A 41 -7.47 -3.19 6.34
N SER A 42 -7.51 -1.96 6.84
CA SER A 42 -8.60 -1.46 7.69
C SER A 42 -9.94 -1.47 6.96
N LYS A 43 -9.98 -0.98 5.70
CA LYS A 43 -11.20 -0.96 4.91
C LYS A 43 -11.67 -2.36 4.53
N TRP A 44 -10.76 -3.26 4.18
CA TRP A 44 -11.09 -4.65 3.92
C TRP A 44 -11.69 -5.33 5.16
N HIS A 45 -11.09 -5.10 6.33
CA HIS A 45 -11.60 -5.62 7.60
C HIS A 45 -13.01 -5.08 7.91
N ALA A 46 -13.26 -3.79 7.67
CA ALA A 46 -14.58 -3.20 7.86
C ALA A 46 -15.64 -3.86 6.96
N ILE A 47 -15.32 -4.14 5.70
CA ILE A 47 -16.23 -4.85 4.78
C ILE A 47 -16.55 -6.24 5.33
N LEU A 48 -15.53 -6.98 5.78
CA LEU A 48 -15.70 -8.32 6.34
C LEU A 48 -16.62 -8.30 7.57
N MET A 49 -16.45 -7.31 8.45
CA MET A 49 -17.30 -7.16 9.63
C MET A 49 -18.74 -6.82 9.24
N THR A 50 -18.94 -5.86 8.33
CA THR A 50 -20.29 -5.52 7.85
C THR A 50 -21.01 -6.73 7.23
N ILE A 51 -20.31 -7.58 6.47
CA ILE A 51 -20.89 -8.80 5.90
C ILE A 51 -21.14 -9.85 6.99
N GLY A 52 -20.21 -10.00 7.94
CA GLY A 52 -20.36 -10.96 9.04
C GLY A 52 -21.50 -10.62 10.00
N ASP A 53 -21.76 -9.33 10.19
CA ASP A 53 -22.84 -8.79 11.03
C ASP A 53 -24.19 -8.77 10.31
N ASP A 54 -24.25 -9.07 9.01
CA ASP A 54 -25.50 -9.24 8.26
C ASP A 54 -26.17 -10.59 8.60
N VAL A 55 -26.71 -10.66 9.82
CA VAL A 55 -27.41 -11.85 10.33
C VAL A 55 -28.81 -11.91 9.69
N PRO A 56 -29.21 -13.03 9.06
CA PRO A 56 -30.52 -13.14 8.43
C PRO A 56 -31.63 -12.95 9.47
N ASP A 57 -32.64 -12.15 9.10
CA ASP A 57 -33.81 -11.85 9.93
C ASP A 57 -34.37 -13.15 10.53
N LYS A 58 -34.34 -13.25 11.87
CA LYS A 58 -34.99 -14.35 12.58
C LYS A 58 -36.49 -14.22 12.34
N LYS A 59 -37.01 -14.99 11.37
CA LYS A 59 -38.45 -15.17 11.19
C LYS A 59 -39.05 -15.64 12.53
N LYS A 60 -39.85 -14.74 13.11
CA LYS A 60 -40.73 -15.02 14.25
C LYS A 60 -41.88 -15.92 13.82
#